data_AF-B8G4C6-F1
#
_entry.id   AF-B8G4C6-F1
#
_cell.length_a   1.000
_cell.length_b   1.000
_cell.length_c   1.000
_cell.angle_alpha   90.00
_cell.angle_beta   90.00
_cell.angle_gamma   90.00
#
_symmetry.space_group_name_H-M   'P 1'
#
loop_
_entity.id
_entity.type
_entity.pdbx_description
1 polymer ?
#
loop_
_entity_poly.entity_id
_entity_poly.type
_entity_poly.pdbx_seq_one_letter_code
_entity_poly.pdbx_strand_id
1 'polypeptide(L)'
;MYALHPATVHIPIGLLLASSLFTLIALRTGQKQWEQSAYHCLIFGLIGAVVAIASGLFDAARQVFGRPTDDPVLLWTNGHAAASLIATLCYGRSWLIRRRQPDIVYHLTRRQSYLSWHIAGSLFLIVGGWLGGRLVFGFDLGR
;
A
#
# COMPACT_ATOMS: atom_id res chain seq x y z
N MET A 1 -9.96 -10.84 -21.37
CA MET A 1 -10.49 -11.21 -20.04
C MET A 1 -10.06 -10.10 -19.12
N TYR A 2 -10.96 -9.53 -18.33
CA TYR A 2 -10.62 -8.40 -17.45
C TYR A 2 -9.46 -8.73 -16.52
N ALA A 3 -8.51 -7.80 -16.40
CA ALA A 3 -7.44 -7.91 -15.42
C ALA A 3 -8.01 -7.84 -14.00
N LEU A 4 -7.55 -8.71 -13.12
CA LEU A 4 -8.03 -8.78 -11.73
C LEU A 4 -7.34 -7.73 -10.87
N HIS A 5 -6.07 -7.44 -11.14
CA HIS A 5 -5.26 -6.53 -10.35
C HIS A 5 -5.86 -5.11 -10.23
N PRO A 6 -6.28 -4.42 -11.32
CA PRO A 6 -6.88 -3.09 -11.22
C PRO A 6 -8.14 -3.03 -10.33
N ALA A 7 -8.93 -4.11 -10.25
CA ALA A 7 -10.10 -4.16 -9.37
C ALA A 7 -9.69 -4.29 -7.89
N THR A 8 -8.69 -5.10 -7.58
CA THR A 8 -8.30 -5.43 -6.20
C THR A 8 -7.48 -4.35 -5.48
N VAL A 9 -6.79 -3.44 -6.19
CA VAL A 9 -5.91 -2.42 -5.57
C VAL A 9 -6.65 -1.31 -4.82
N HIS A 10 -7.90 -1.01 -5.17
CA HIS A 10 -8.60 0.17 -4.64
C HIS A 10 -8.84 0.10 -3.12
N ILE A 11 -9.28 -1.06 -2.61
CA ILE A 11 -9.56 -1.28 -1.19
C ILE A 11 -8.29 -1.13 -0.32
N PRO A 12 -7.17 -1.83 -0.58
CA PRO A 12 -5.96 -1.67 0.23
C PRO A 12 -5.36 -0.27 0.12
N ILE A 13 -5.39 0.39 -1.05
CA ILE A 13 -4.92 1.78 -1.18
C ILE A 13 -5.72 2.69 -0.24
N GLY A 14 -7.05 2.63 -0.31
CA GLY A 14 -7.94 3.45 0.52
C GLY A 14 -7.73 3.19 2.03
N LEU A 15 -7.67 1.92 2.44
CA LEU A 15 -7.51 1.54 3.85
C LEU A 15 -6.13 1.92 4.41
N LEU A 16 -5.04 1.72 3.67
CA LEU A 16 -3.70 2.06 4.15
C LEU A 16 -3.52 3.59 4.25
N LEU A 17 -4.02 4.37 3.29
CA LEU A 17 -4.03 5.84 3.40
C LEU A 17 -4.94 6.34 4.53
N ALA A 18 -6.13 5.74 4.71
CA ALA A 18 -7.02 6.05 5.82
C ALA A 18 -6.36 5.73 7.19
N SER A 19 -5.57 4.67 7.28
CA SER A 19 -4.79 4.34 8.48
C SER A 19 -3.81 5.46 8.87
N SER A 20 -3.07 5.98 7.89
CA SER A 20 -2.17 7.13 8.09
C SER A 20 -2.93 8.40 8.47
N LEU A 21 -4.06 8.68 7.81
CA LEU A 21 -4.91 9.84 8.12
C LEU A 21 -5.48 9.77 9.55
N PHE A 22 -6.07 8.63 9.94
CA PHE A 22 -6.64 8.45 11.28
C PHE A 22 -5.56 8.45 12.37
N THR A 23 -4.33 8.01 12.08
CA THR A 23 -3.18 8.19 12.99
C THR A 23 -2.89 9.68 13.24
N LEU A 24 -2.91 10.51 12.20
CA LEU A 24 -2.70 11.97 12.34
C LEU A 24 -3.86 12.64 13.10
N ILE A 25 -5.11 12.21 12.88
CA ILE A 25 -6.28 12.73 13.60
C ILE A 25 -6.24 12.31 15.08
N ALA A 26 -5.86 11.07 15.40
CA ALA A 26 -5.67 10.61 16.78
C ALA A 26 -4.63 11.45 17.52
N LEU A 27 -3.52 11.81 16.87
CA LEU A 27 -2.49 12.67 17.45
C LEU A 27 -2.94 14.11 17.71
N ARG A 28 -3.83 14.66 16.89
CA ARG A 28 -4.38 16.03 17.08
C ARG A 28 -5.51 16.08 18.08
N THR A 29 -6.34 15.03 18.17
CA THR A 29 -7.54 14.99 19.01
C THR A 29 -7.33 14.34 20.38
N GLY A 30 -6.29 13.49 20.53
CA GLY A 30 -6.08 12.65 21.71
C GLY A 30 -7.13 11.54 21.89
N GLN A 31 -8.07 11.39 20.97
CA GLN A 31 -9.20 10.46 21.07
C GLN A 31 -8.81 9.05 20.57
N LYS A 32 -8.93 8.06 21.45
CA LYS A 32 -8.55 6.65 21.18
C LYS A 32 -9.37 6.00 20.06
N GLN A 33 -10.56 6.50 19.76
CA GLN A 33 -11.44 6.00 18.70
C GLN A 33 -10.77 6.12 17.32
N TRP A 34 -10.10 7.24 17.02
CA TRP A 34 -9.39 7.42 15.75
C TRP A 34 -8.19 6.49 15.62
N GLU A 35 -7.49 6.24 16.72
CA GLU A 35 -6.39 5.27 16.76
C GLU A 35 -6.89 3.83 16.53
N GLN A 36 -8.02 3.46 17.12
CA GLN A 36 -8.67 2.18 16.85
C GLN A 36 -9.05 2.07 15.37
N SER A 37 -9.68 3.08 14.77
CA SER A 37 -9.97 3.12 13.33
C SER A 37 -8.71 2.99 12.49
N ALA A 38 -7.64 3.72 12.83
CA ALA A 38 -6.34 3.64 12.16
C ALA A 38 -5.78 2.21 12.16
N TYR A 39 -5.89 1.52 13.29
CA TYR A 39 -5.38 0.14 13.45
C TYR A 39 -6.20 -0.89 12.66
N HIS A 40 -7.53 -0.79 12.64
CA HIS A 40 -8.36 -1.68 11.82
C HIS A 40 -8.09 -1.45 10.33
N CYS A 41 -8.02 -0.20 9.89
CA CYS A 41 -7.63 0.16 8.52
C CYS A 41 -6.24 -0.37 8.16
N LEU A 42 -5.28 -0.37 9.09
CA LEU A 42 -3.96 -0.96 8.88
C LEU A 42 -4.02 -2.46 8.61
N ILE A 43 -4.76 -3.22 9.44
CA ILE A 43 -4.89 -4.67 9.31
C ILE A 43 -5.61 -5.03 8.01
N PHE A 44 -6.80 -4.48 7.77
CA PHE A 44 -7.58 -4.81 6.57
C PHE A 44 -6.92 -4.29 5.29
N GLY A 45 -6.20 -3.17 5.35
CA GLY A 45 -5.37 -2.68 4.26
C GLY A 45 -4.21 -3.61 3.92
N LEU A 46 -3.52 -4.17 4.92
CA LEU A 46 -2.47 -5.17 4.70
C LEU A 46 -3.01 -6.50 4.17
N ILE A 47 -4.18 -6.96 4.63
CA ILE A 47 -4.86 -8.14 4.08
C ILE A 47 -5.23 -7.92 2.62
N GLY A 48 -5.83 -6.75 2.30
CA GLY A 48 -6.12 -6.37 0.91
C GLY A 48 -4.87 -6.26 0.05
N ALA A 49 -3.74 -5.81 0.60
CA ALA A 49 -2.48 -5.72 -0.12
C ALA A 49 -1.96 -7.11 -0.54
N VAL A 50 -2.14 -8.14 0.28
CA VAL A 50 -1.83 -9.54 -0.10
C VAL A 50 -2.67 -9.98 -1.31
N VAL A 51 -3.96 -9.64 -1.34
CA VAL A 51 -4.86 -9.95 -2.49
C VAL A 51 -4.45 -9.19 -3.75
N ALA A 52 -4.08 -7.91 -3.61
CA ALA A 52 -3.58 -7.08 -4.71
C ALA A 52 -2.24 -7.59 -5.26
N ILE A 53 -1.31 -8.01 -4.39
CA ILE A 53 -0.03 -8.61 -4.79
C ILE A 53 -0.26 -9.94 -5.52
N ALA A 54 -1.12 -10.82 -4.99
CA ALA A 54 -1.39 -12.12 -5.60
C ALA A 54 -2.02 -11.99 -7.01
N SER A 55 -3.00 -11.09 -7.16
CA SER A 55 -3.62 -10.81 -8.47
C SER A 55 -2.68 -10.10 -9.44
N GLY A 56 -1.83 -9.18 -8.95
CA GLY A 56 -0.80 -8.53 -9.76
C GLY A 56 0.25 -9.50 -10.29
N LEU A 57 0.73 -10.42 -9.45
CA LEU A 57 1.67 -11.46 -9.86
C LEU A 57 1.04 -12.44 -10.87
N PHE A 58 -0.24 -12.75 -10.71
CA PHE A 58 -1.00 -13.61 -11.62
C PHE A 58 -1.21 -12.97 -13.00
N ASP A 59 -1.58 -11.69 -13.04
CA ASP A 59 -1.74 -10.95 -14.29
C ASP A 59 -0.37 -10.70 -14.98
N ALA A 60 0.70 -10.45 -14.21
CA ALA A 60 2.06 -10.34 -14.75
C ALA A 60 2.58 -11.67 -15.33
N ALA A 61 2.38 -12.80 -14.64
CA ALA A 61 2.78 -14.12 -15.12
C ALA A 61 2.12 -14.45 -16.47
N ARG A 62 0.82 -14.15 -16.62
CA ARG A 62 0.08 -14.32 -17.89
C ARG A 62 0.65 -13.50 -19.04
N GLN A 63 1.16 -12.30 -18.77
CA GLN A 63 1.79 -11.46 -19.79
C GLN A 63 3.14 -12.06 -20.24
N VAL A 64 3.97 -12.50 -19.28
CA VAL A 64 5.29 -13.11 -19.54
C VAL A 64 5.18 -14.42 -20.33
N PHE A 65 4.19 -15.28 -20.03
CA PHE A 65 3.98 -16.52 -20.80
C PHE A 65 3.34 -16.29 -22.18
N GLY A 66 2.87 -15.07 -22.48
CA GLY A 66 2.08 -14.78 -23.68
C GLY A 66 2.86 -14.21 -24.86
N ARG A 67 3.88 -13.38 -24.63
CA ARG A 67 4.62 -12.61 -25.66
C ARG A 67 5.99 -12.13 -25.14
N PRO A 68 6.93 -11.76 -26.04
CA PRO A 68 8.02 -10.85 -25.68
C PRO A 68 7.44 -9.56 -25.10
N THR A 69 7.91 -9.14 -23.94
CA THR A 69 7.56 -7.85 -23.32
C THR A 69 8.60 -6.80 -23.65
N ASP A 70 8.16 -5.63 -24.14
CA ASP A 70 9.05 -4.51 -24.45
C ASP A 70 9.77 -3.99 -23.20
N ASP A 71 11.05 -3.63 -23.31
CA ASP A 71 11.88 -3.14 -22.20
C ASP A 71 11.23 -1.99 -21.39
N PRO A 72 10.54 -0.99 -22.00
CA PRO A 72 9.85 0.05 -21.23
C PRO A 72 8.73 -0.52 -20.36
N VAL A 73 7.92 -1.44 -20.88
CA VAL A 73 6.80 -2.06 -20.14
C VAL A 73 7.33 -2.79 -18.90
N LEU A 74 8.43 -3.54 -19.05
CA LEU A 74 9.06 -4.26 -17.95
C LEU A 74 9.61 -3.29 -16.89
N LEU A 75 10.24 -2.18 -17.29
CA LEU A 75 10.74 -1.15 -16.37
C LEU A 75 9.62 -0.50 -15.54
N TRP A 76 8.52 -0.06 -16.18
CA TRP A 76 7.39 0.56 -15.47
C TRP A 76 6.67 -0.45 -14.57
N THR A 77 6.55 -1.70 -15.00
CA THR A 77 5.94 -2.79 -14.20
C THR A 77 6.77 -3.09 -12.96
N ASN A 78 8.08 -3.26 -13.10
CA ASN A 78 8.99 -3.48 -11.98
C ASN A 78 9.05 -2.27 -11.04
N GLY A 79 9.02 -1.04 -11.57
CA GLY A 79 8.94 0.19 -10.77
C GLY A 79 7.66 0.26 -9.93
N HIS A 80 6.50 -0.04 -10.53
CA HIS A 80 5.23 -0.12 -9.82
C HIS A 80 5.25 -1.20 -8.73
N ALA A 81 5.74 -2.40 -9.05
CA ALA A 81 5.83 -3.52 -8.10
C ALA A 81 6.78 -3.19 -6.92
N ALA A 82 7.94 -2.60 -7.20
CA ALA A 82 8.89 -2.19 -6.18
C ALA A 82 8.32 -1.11 -5.24
N ALA A 83 7.69 -0.05 -5.78
CA ALA A 83 7.06 0.99 -4.98
C ALA A 83 5.93 0.42 -4.09
N SER A 84 5.09 -0.46 -4.65
CA SER A 84 3.99 -1.11 -3.93
C SER A 84 4.49 -2.07 -2.84
N LEU A 85 5.58 -2.80 -3.09
CA LEU A 85 6.23 -3.65 -2.10
C LEU A 85 6.84 -2.83 -0.96
N ILE A 86 7.57 -1.75 -1.27
CA ILE A 86 8.15 -0.85 -0.24
C ILE A 86 7.02 -0.25 0.61
N ALA A 87 5.94 0.24 0.00
CA ALA A 87 4.77 0.73 0.73
C ALA A 87 4.21 -0.34 1.69
N THR A 88 4.02 -1.56 1.19
CA THR A 88 3.50 -2.70 1.98
C THR A 88 4.43 -3.05 3.14
N LEU A 89 5.74 -3.03 2.93
CA LEU A 89 6.74 -3.25 3.98
C LEU A 89 6.75 -2.13 5.03
N CYS A 90 6.60 -0.86 4.62
CA CYS A 90 6.46 0.26 5.56
C CYS A 90 5.22 0.10 6.46
N TYR A 91 4.05 -0.21 5.87
CA TYR A 91 2.83 -0.45 6.66
C TYR A 91 2.90 -1.73 7.50
N GLY A 92 3.52 -2.80 6.99
CA GLY A 92 3.80 -4.02 7.76
C GLY A 92 4.73 -3.76 8.94
N ARG A 93 5.70 -2.85 8.79
CA ARG A 93 6.56 -2.39 9.89
C ARG A 93 5.80 -1.54 10.90
N SER A 94 4.93 -0.62 10.45
CA SER A 94 4.01 0.11 11.34
C SER A 94 3.13 -0.85 12.14
N TRP A 95 2.58 -1.88 11.51
CA TRP A 95 1.78 -2.91 12.19
C TRP A 95 2.59 -3.69 13.21
N LEU A 96 3.81 -4.13 12.88
CA LEU A 96 4.68 -4.84 13.83
C LEU A 96 5.08 -3.97 15.04
N ILE A 97 5.34 -2.68 14.82
CA ILE A 97 5.59 -1.71 15.91
C ILE A 97 4.35 -1.59 16.79
N ARG A 98 3.18 -1.35 16.18
CA ARG A 98 1.88 -1.19 16.86
C ARG A 98 1.47 -2.44 17.65
N ARG A 99 1.72 -3.64 17.12
CA ARG A 99 1.48 -4.94 17.79
C ARG A 99 2.38 -5.16 19.00
N ARG A 100 3.60 -4.61 19.00
CA ARG A 100 4.55 -4.70 20.13
C ARG A 100 4.35 -3.59 21.17
N GLN A 101 3.84 -2.43 20.77
CA GLN A 101 3.61 -1.26 21.63
C GLN A 101 2.22 -0.67 21.34
N PRO A 102 1.15 -1.18 22.00
CA PRO A 102 -0.24 -0.75 21.77
C PRO A 102 -0.56 0.70 22.15
N ASP A 103 0.37 1.45 22.73
CA ASP A 103 0.24 2.89 23.04
C ASP A 103 1.29 3.75 22.31
N ILE A 104 1.95 3.20 21.27
CA ILE A 104 3.06 3.87 20.53
C ILE A 104 2.75 5.29 20.06
N VAL A 105 1.49 5.59 19.73
CA VAL A 105 1.03 6.88 19.24
C VAL A 105 1.19 7.98 20.30
N TYR A 106 0.96 7.65 21.57
CA TYR A 106 1.02 8.60 22.69
C TYR A 106 2.43 8.73 23.30
N HIS A 107 3.36 7.84 22.97
CA HIS A 107 4.76 7.93 23.43
C HIS A 107 5.54 9.02 22.69
N LEU A 108 5.75 10.16 23.35
CA LEU A 108 6.36 11.39 22.81
C LEU A 108 7.60 11.16 21.93
N THR A 109 8.58 10.37 22.40
CA THR A 109 9.83 10.10 21.68
C THR A 109 9.67 9.01 20.62
N ARG A 110 8.99 7.90 20.94
CA ARG A 110 8.94 6.71 20.08
C ARG A 110 7.95 6.82 18.91
N ARG A 111 6.91 7.66 19.04
CA ARG A 111 5.91 7.91 17.98
C ARG A 111 6.52 8.42 16.68
N GLN A 112 7.66 9.11 16.74
CA GLN A 112 8.34 9.63 15.54
C GLN A 112 8.71 8.52 14.55
N SER A 113 9.20 7.38 15.05
CA SER A 113 9.52 6.23 14.18
C SER A 113 8.25 5.60 13.59
N TYR A 114 7.19 5.47 14.38
CA TYR A 114 5.90 4.97 13.86
C TYR A 114 5.33 5.89 12.77
N LEU A 115 5.42 7.20 12.96
CA LEU A 115 4.99 8.20 11.98
C LEU A 115 5.85 8.20 10.71
N SER A 116 7.18 8.05 10.81
CA SER A 116 8.02 8.03 9.62
C SER A 116 7.72 6.82 8.73
N TRP A 117 7.41 5.65 9.31
CA TRP A 117 6.93 4.50 8.55
C TRP A 117 5.56 4.73 7.89
N HIS A 118 4.62 5.40 8.56
CA HIS A 118 3.34 5.80 7.95
C HIS A 118 3.50 6.80 6.81
N ILE A 119 4.38 7.81 6.97
CA ILE A 119 4.66 8.82 5.93
C ILE A 119 5.34 8.16 4.72
N ALA A 120 6.39 7.37 4.94
CA ALA A 120 7.08 6.63 3.88
C ALA A 120 6.11 5.69 3.15
N GLY A 121 5.33 4.89 3.90
CA GLY A 121 4.33 3.99 3.32
C GLY A 121 3.29 4.72 2.48
N SER A 122 2.79 5.87 2.95
CA SER A 122 1.85 6.71 2.20
C SER A 122 2.46 7.26 0.91
N LEU A 123 3.69 7.75 0.96
CA LEU A 123 4.40 8.30 -0.20
C LEU A 123 4.63 7.23 -1.27
N PHE A 124 5.19 6.07 -0.89
CA PHE A 124 5.41 4.96 -1.82
C PHE A 124 4.10 4.38 -2.36
N LEU A 125 3.01 4.40 -1.59
CA LEU A 125 1.69 3.95 -2.05
C LEU A 125 1.07 4.90 -3.09
N ILE A 126 1.24 6.22 -2.91
CA ILE A 126 0.82 7.23 -3.91
C ILE A 126 1.65 7.10 -5.20
N VAL A 127 2.96 6.98 -5.09
CA VAL A 127 3.86 6.77 -6.23
C VAL A 127 3.52 5.45 -6.95
N GLY A 128 3.36 4.35 -6.20
CA GLY A 128 2.95 3.05 -6.74
C GLY A 128 1.61 3.12 -7.46
N GLY A 129 0.61 3.77 -6.87
CA GLY A 129 -0.69 4.00 -7.52
C GLY A 129 -0.60 4.80 -8.82
N TRP A 130 0.21 5.86 -8.86
CA TRP A 130 0.45 6.64 -10.08
C TRP A 130 1.15 5.83 -11.18
N LEU A 131 2.18 5.05 -10.81
CA LEU A 131 2.86 4.12 -11.73
C LEU A 131 1.89 3.08 -12.28
N GLY A 132 1.02 2.52 -11.42
CA GLY A 132 -0.02 1.57 -11.81
C GLY A 132 -1.04 2.17 -12.78
N GLY A 133 -1.52 3.39 -12.52
CA GLY A 133 -2.37 4.12 -13.45
C GLY A 133 -1.70 4.36 -14.80
N ARG A 134 -0.39 4.63 -14.82
CA ARG A 134 0.37 4.81 -16.07
C ARG A 134 0.53 3.51 -16.87
N LEU A 135 0.58 2.35 -16.21
CA LEU A 135 0.51 1.04 -16.89
C LEU A 135 -0.85 0.83 -17.56
N VAL A 136 -1.95 1.10 -16.86
CA VAL A 136 -3.33 0.89 -17.37
C VAL A 136 -3.69 1.87 -18.50
N PHE A 137 -3.36 3.16 -18.34
CA PHE A 137 -3.79 4.22 -19.27
C PHE A 137 -2.74 4.60 -20.32
N GLY A 138 -1.45 4.28 -20.10
CA GLY A 138 -0.35 4.64 -21.01
C GLY A 138 0.23 3.46 -21.80
N PHE A 139 0.11 2.23 -21.28
CA PHE A 139 0.62 1.01 -21.92
C PHE A 139 -0.49 -0.03 -22.19
N ASP A 140 -1.77 0.33 -21.96
CA ASP A 140 -2.95 -0.52 -22.13
C ASP A 140 -2.96 -1.83 -21.31
N LEU A 141 -2.14 -1.89 -20.24
CA LEU A 141 -1.99 -3.06 -19.37
C LEU A 141 -3.07 -3.09 -18.29
N GLY A 142 -4.20 -3.73 -18.58
CA GLY A 142 -5.24 -3.98 -17.58
C GLY A 142 -6.69 -4.01 -18.09
N ARG A 143 -6.90 -4.26 -19.39
CA ARG A 143 -8.23 -4.30 -20.04
C ARG A 143 -8.69 -5.74 -20.28
#